data_AF-A0A0W0SHL6-F1
#
_entry.id   AF-A0A0W0SHL6-F1
#
_cell.length_a   1.000
_cell.length_b   1.000
_cell.length_c   1.000
_cell.angle_alpha   90.00
_cell.angle_beta   90.00
_cell.angle_gamma   90.00
#
_symmetry.space_group_name_H-M   'P 1'
#
loop_
_entity.id
_entity.type
_entity.pdbx_description
1 polymer ?
#
loop_
_entity_poly.entity_id
_entity_poly.type
_entity_poly.pdbx_seq_one_letter_code
_entity_poly.pdbx_strand_id
1 'polypeptide(L)'
;MSVKKFILSGDKLIHPIVVLCTNDNFDQVTKLIKLFSSSPECSRELSILSSTPGIKIDFTRDNLKFQGYWLAQKKEIRVKNNLLLVNMLQTFIFELCNANNPDLAENKIKYSNFFNADQYAIYIEEAEHKSFKKASSLYTDLVFRNPQSLLIPNGIELEQLMMLYNDETYLSYVKNNGHYYRYVDAYNSAMNKRDSFFTRQNENNLKGNHYDNNSLQKSFY
;
A
#
# COMPACT_ATOMS: atom_id res chain seq x y z
N MET A 1 10.94 20.22 5.03
CA MET A 1 11.35 19.03 5.82
C MET A 1 12.55 18.40 5.13
N SER A 2 13.69 18.24 5.82
CA SER A 2 14.88 17.61 5.22
C SER A 2 14.71 16.09 5.22
N VAL A 3 14.95 15.45 4.07
CA VAL A 3 14.87 14.00 3.91
C VAL A 3 16.26 13.39 4.11
N LYS A 4 16.36 12.42 5.01
CA LYS A 4 17.52 11.54 5.15
C LYS A 4 17.29 10.26 4.37
N LYS A 5 18.36 9.80 3.73
CA LYS A 5 18.42 8.52 3.03
C LYS A 5 19.54 7.70 3.64
N PHE A 6 19.23 6.46 4.01
CA PHE A 6 20.25 5.46 4.33
C PHE A 6 19.94 4.14 3.63
N ILE A 7 20.94 3.26 3.55
CA ILE A 7 20.88 2.02 2.79
C ILE A 7 21.00 0.86 3.76
N LEU A 8 20.06 -0.08 3.68
CA LEU A 8 20.20 -1.39 4.30
C LEU A 8 20.92 -2.30 3.30
N SER A 9 22.10 -2.77 3.70
CA SER A 9 22.97 -3.66 2.94
C SER A 9 23.70 -4.60 3.89
N GLY A 10 24.12 -5.77 3.40
CA GLY A 10 24.90 -6.75 4.16
C GLY A 10 24.79 -8.14 3.54
N ASP A 11 25.57 -9.10 4.04
CA ASP A 11 25.76 -10.42 3.42
C ASP A 11 24.48 -11.25 3.25
N LYS A 12 23.41 -10.91 3.99
CA LYS A 12 22.12 -11.59 3.93
C LYS A 12 21.11 -10.93 2.98
N LEU A 13 21.40 -9.74 2.44
CA LEU A 13 20.53 -9.03 1.52
C LEU A 13 21.07 -9.17 0.09
N ILE A 14 20.21 -9.58 -0.83
CA ILE A 14 20.57 -9.81 -2.24
C ILE A 14 20.77 -8.47 -2.95
N HIS A 15 19.84 -7.54 -2.75
CA HIS A 15 19.95 -6.16 -3.23
C HIS A 15 19.83 -5.16 -2.08
N PRO A 16 20.51 -4.01 -2.16
CA PRO A 16 20.38 -2.97 -1.15
C PRO A 16 18.95 -2.40 -1.13
N ILE A 17 18.42 -2.17 0.07
CA ILE A 17 17.12 -1.53 0.27
C ILE A 17 17.34 -0.08 0.69
N VAL A 18 16.67 0.84 0.02
CA VAL A 18 16.73 2.27 0.35
C VAL A 18 15.70 2.61 1.43
N VAL A 19 16.14 3.22 2.53
CA VAL A 19 15.25 3.75 3.56
C VAL A 19 15.26 5.28 3.52
N LEU A 20 14.06 5.86 3.42
CA LEU A 20 13.82 7.30 3.44
C LEU A 20 13.13 7.67 4.75
N CYS A 21 13.60 8.72 5.40
CA CYS A 21 13.07 9.20 6.67
C CYS A 21 13.30 10.71 6.78
N THR A 22 12.68 11.38 7.74
CA THR A 22 12.93 12.78 8.05
C THR A 22 14.08 12.89 9.06
N ASN A 23 14.64 14.08 9.23
CA ASN A 23 15.57 14.31 10.33
C ASN A 23 14.95 13.98 11.69
N ASP A 24 13.67 14.32 11.86
CA ASP A 24 12.96 14.27 13.13
C ASP A 24 12.64 12.83 13.57
N ASN A 25 12.43 11.90 12.62
CA ASN A 25 12.13 10.50 12.93
C ASN A 25 13.29 9.54 12.68
N PHE A 26 14.47 10.04 12.31
CA PHE A 26 15.64 9.21 12.00
C PHE A 26 16.00 8.23 13.12
N ASP A 27 16.00 8.69 14.37
CA ASP A 27 16.34 7.85 15.52
C ASP A 27 15.29 6.76 15.76
N GLN A 28 14.02 7.10 15.57
CA GLN A 28 12.90 6.16 15.73
C GLN A 28 12.93 5.08 14.63
N VAL A 29 13.17 5.46 13.37
CA VAL A 29 13.33 4.53 12.26
C VAL A 29 14.56 3.64 12.47
N THR A 30 15.68 4.20 12.95
CA THR A 30 16.89 3.41 13.27
C THR A 30 16.62 2.40 14.39
N LYS A 31 15.90 2.79 15.45
CA LYS A 31 15.47 1.89 16.53
C LYS A 31 14.55 0.79 15.99
N LEU A 32 13.59 1.14 15.15
CA LEU A 32 12.69 0.18 14.51
C LEU A 32 13.44 -0.86 13.70
N ILE A 33 14.38 -0.45 12.84
CA ILE A 33 15.17 -1.39 12.02
C ILE A 33 16.02 -2.30 12.89
N LYS A 34 16.66 -1.77 13.95
CA LYS A 34 17.45 -2.58 14.89
C LYS A 34 16.59 -3.62 15.61
N LEU A 35 15.43 -3.19 16.09
CA LEU A 35 14.47 -4.06 16.77
C LEU A 35 13.96 -5.15 15.82
N PHE A 36 13.52 -4.79 14.63
CA PHE A 36 13.07 -5.75 13.62
C PHE A 36 14.18 -6.76 13.25
N SER A 37 15.42 -6.31 13.11
CA SER A 37 16.55 -7.17 12.76
C SER A 37 17.02 -8.08 13.91
N SER A 38 16.47 -7.92 15.13
CA SER A 38 16.79 -8.81 16.25
C SER A 38 16.13 -10.19 16.11
N SER A 39 15.11 -10.30 15.25
CA SER A 39 14.43 -11.56 14.92
C SER A 39 15.04 -12.17 13.66
N PRO A 40 15.55 -13.42 13.71
CA PRO A 40 15.97 -14.17 12.53
C PRO A 40 14.86 -14.32 11.49
N GLU A 41 13.62 -14.51 11.94
CA GLU A 41 12.43 -14.66 11.10
C GLU A 41 12.14 -13.37 10.35
N CYS A 42 12.20 -12.22 11.03
CA CYS A 42 12.07 -10.91 10.41
C CYS A 42 13.22 -10.62 9.42
N SER A 43 14.45 -10.99 9.79
CA SER A 43 15.63 -10.85 8.92
C SER A 43 15.49 -11.68 7.64
N ARG A 44 14.92 -12.89 7.72
CA ARG A 44 14.64 -13.74 6.55
C ARG A 44 13.62 -13.06 5.63
N GLU A 45 12.59 -12.44 6.18
CA GLU A 45 11.58 -11.74 5.37
C GLU A 45 12.14 -10.48 4.69
N LEU A 46 13.04 -9.75 5.35
CA LEU A 46 13.77 -8.65 4.73
C LEU A 46 14.69 -9.14 3.60
N SER A 47 15.31 -10.31 3.76
CA SER A 47 16.10 -10.95 2.70
C SER A 47 15.23 -11.33 1.50
N ILE A 48 14.04 -11.89 1.71
CA ILE A 48 13.08 -12.16 0.63
C ILE A 48 12.71 -10.87 -0.09
N LEU A 49 12.39 -9.80 0.65
CA LEU A 49 12.07 -8.50 0.05
C LEU A 49 13.24 -7.99 -0.81
N SER A 50 14.47 -8.16 -0.33
CA SER A 50 15.69 -7.75 -1.03
C SER A 50 15.97 -8.50 -2.34
N SER A 51 15.27 -9.62 -2.60
CA SER A 51 15.34 -10.29 -3.91
C SER A 51 14.73 -9.42 -5.02
N THR A 52 13.87 -8.45 -4.67
CA THR A 52 13.32 -7.49 -5.63
C THR A 52 14.25 -6.28 -5.74
N PRO A 53 14.84 -6.01 -6.92
CA PRO A 53 15.75 -4.88 -7.07
C PRO A 53 14.99 -3.54 -7.04
N GLY A 54 15.59 -2.56 -6.37
CA GLY A 54 15.11 -1.18 -6.31
C GLY A 54 14.05 -0.89 -5.24
N ILE A 55 13.90 -1.77 -4.25
CA ILE A 55 12.93 -1.59 -3.15
C ILE A 55 13.27 -0.36 -2.31
N LYS A 56 12.20 0.36 -1.93
CA LYS A 56 12.26 1.53 -1.03
C LYS A 56 11.32 1.35 0.15
N ILE A 57 11.74 1.85 1.31
CA ILE A 57 10.90 1.99 2.51
C ILE A 57 10.85 3.48 2.87
N ASP A 58 9.68 4.09 2.79
CA ASP A 58 9.47 5.53 2.97
C ASP A 58 8.72 5.84 4.27
N PHE A 59 9.43 6.46 5.21
CA PHE A 59 8.93 7.00 6.48
C PHE A 59 8.88 8.54 6.46
N THR A 60 8.67 9.19 5.31
CA THR A 60 8.67 10.66 5.22
C THR A 60 7.28 11.30 5.30
N ARG A 61 6.20 10.51 5.22
CA ARG A 61 4.83 11.00 5.05
C ARG A 61 4.04 10.93 6.36
N ASP A 62 3.34 12.00 6.69
CA ASP A 62 2.38 12.08 7.81
C ASP A 62 0.92 11.97 7.34
N ASN A 63 0.61 12.57 6.19
CA ASN A 63 -0.72 12.75 5.64
C ASN A 63 -1.30 11.54 4.89
N LEU A 64 -0.96 10.32 5.32
CA LEU A 64 -1.49 9.11 4.70
C LEU A 64 -2.92 8.85 5.20
N LYS A 65 -3.81 8.35 4.35
CA LYS A 65 -5.16 7.92 4.79
C LYS A 65 -5.07 6.78 5.80
N PHE A 66 -4.19 5.82 5.55
CA PHE A 66 -3.91 4.64 6.39
C PHE A 66 -2.51 4.72 7.00
N GLN A 67 -2.25 3.92 8.03
CA GLN A 67 -0.96 3.91 8.73
C GLN A 67 0.20 3.49 7.80
N GLY A 68 -0.04 2.59 6.85
CA GLY A 68 0.93 2.17 5.84
C GLY A 68 0.28 1.78 4.53
N TYR A 69 1.13 1.48 3.54
CA TYR A 69 0.75 0.84 2.29
C TYR A 69 1.95 0.30 1.52
N TRP A 70 1.75 -0.84 0.88
CA TRP A 70 2.59 -1.37 -0.18
C TRP A 70 2.16 -0.83 -1.57
N LEU A 71 3.10 -0.27 -2.33
CA LEU A 71 2.90 0.14 -3.73
C LEU A 71 3.71 -0.75 -4.67
N ALA A 72 3.09 -1.84 -5.16
CA ALA A 72 3.75 -2.81 -6.04
C ALA A 72 4.46 -2.18 -7.25
N GLN A 73 3.78 -1.27 -7.95
CA GLN A 73 4.29 -0.57 -9.13
C GLN A 73 5.54 0.29 -8.86
N LYS A 74 5.64 0.84 -7.64
CA LYS A 74 6.77 1.69 -7.22
C LYS A 74 7.83 0.93 -6.45
N LYS A 75 7.57 -0.35 -6.13
CA LYS A 75 8.41 -1.18 -5.26
C LYS A 75 8.69 -0.46 -3.94
N GLU A 76 7.63 0.12 -3.36
CA GLU A 76 7.75 1.07 -2.26
C GLU A 76 6.79 0.71 -1.13
N ILE A 77 7.35 0.44 0.05
CA ILE A 77 6.59 0.38 1.30
C ILE A 77 6.55 1.80 1.86
N ARG A 78 5.38 2.29 2.26
CA ARG A 78 5.26 3.55 2.99
C ARG A 78 4.65 3.34 4.35
N VAL A 79 5.19 4.04 5.35
CA VAL A 79 4.73 4.00 6.74
C VAL A 79 4.62 5.43 7.24
N LYS A 80 3.54 5.75 7.94
CA LYS A 80 3.33 7.06 8.55
C LYS A 80 4.49 7.40 9.48
N ASN A 81 5.01 8.62 9.34
CA ASN A 81 6.20 9.08 10.03
C ASN A 81 5.97 9.48 11.50
N ASN A 82 4.71 9.71 11.90
CA ASN A 82 4.28 10.22 13.20
C ASN A 82 3.64 9.15 14.10
N LEU A 83 3.82 7.87 13.75
CA LEU A 83 3.36 6.76 14.57
C LEU A 83 4.27 6.57 15.79
N LEU A 84 3.69 6.10 16.90
CA LEU A 84 4.47 5.53 18.00
C LEU A 84 5.29 4.32 17.51
N LEU A 85 6.43 4.03 18.15
CA LEU A 85 7.36 2.99 17.71
C LEU A 85 6.68 1.62 17.50
N VAL A 86 5.79 1.22 18.42
CA VAL A 86 5.04 -0.04 18.34
C VAL A 86 4.15 -0.07 17.10
N ASN A 87 3.36 0.98 16.87
CA ASN A 87 2.46 1.06 15.72
C ASN A 87 3.24 1.14 14.40
N MET A 88 4.38 1.85 14.41
CA MET A 88 5.28 1.93 13.27
C MET A 88 5.87 0.56 12.93
N LEU A 89 6.26 -0.22 13.95
CA LEU A 89 6.77 -1.58 13.80
C LEU A 89 5.69 -2.52 13.25
N GLN A 90 4.50 -2.54 13.85
CA GLN A 90 3.37 -3.36 13.38
C GLN A 90 3.01 -3.05 11.92
N THR A 91 2.92 -1.75 11.60
CA THR A 91 2.64 -1.29 10.23
C THR A 91 3.75 -1.73 9.27
N PHE A 92 5.01 -1.54 9.64
CA PHE A 92 6.14 -1.95 8.82
C PHE A 92 6.14 -3.47 8.55
N ILE A 93 5.93 -4.29 9.58
CA ILE A 93 5.85 -5.74 9.45
C ILE A 93 4.72 -6.13 8.50
N PHE A 94 3.53 -5.54 8.67
CA PHE A 94 2.38 -5.85 7.83
C PHE A 94 2.63 -5.50 6.36
N GLU A 95 3.14 -4.30 6.07
CA GLU A 95 3.40 -3.89 4.69
C GLU A 95 4.59 -4.64 4.06
N LEU A 96 5.55 -5.08 4.86
CA LEU A 96 6.62 -5.97 4.41
C LEU A 96 6.06 -7.35 4.05
N CYS A 97 5.13 -7.89 4.83
CA CYS A 97 4.41 -9.11 4.48
C CYS A 97 3.58 -8.93 3.19
N ASN A 98 2.92 -7.78 3.00
CA ASN A 98 2.23 -7.45 1.74
C ASN A 98 3.20 -7.40 0.55
N ALA A 99 4.36 -6.78 0.72
CA ALA A 99 5.36 -6.69 -0.34
C ALA A 99 5.93 -8.07 -0.75
N ASN A 100 6.04 -8.99 0.19
CA ASN A 100 6.47 -10.38 -0.04
C ASN A 100 5.33 -11.31 -0.48
N ASN A 101 4.08 -10.83 -0.50
CA ASN A 101 2.94 -11.66 -0.83
C ASN A 101 2.80 -11.80 -2.36
N PRO A 102 2.92 -13.01 -2.93
CA PRO A 102 2.82 -13.22 -4.38
C PRO A 102 1.45 -12.88 -4.96
N ASP A 103 0.38 -12.94 -4.16
CA ASP A 103 -0.97 -12.54 -4.59
C ASP A 103 -1.10 -11.02 -4.76
N LEU A 104 -0.26 -10.24 -4.07
CA LEU A 104 -0.20 -8.78 -4.18
C LEU A 104 0.85 -8.29 -5.17
N ALA A 105 1.40 -9.19 -5.99
CA ALA A 105 2.31 -8.82 -7.06
C ALA A 105 1.62 -7.92 -8.10
N GLU A 106 2.36 -6.97 -8.68
CA GLU A 106 1.82 -5.95 -9.59
C GLU A 106 0.99 -6.56 -10.73
N ASN A 107 1.44 -7.67 -11.32
CA ASN A 107 0.76 -8.35 -12.42
C ASN A 107 -0.55 -9.03 -12.00
N LYS A 108 -0.73 -9.37 -10.72
CA LYS A 108 -1.93 -10.02 -10.18
C LYS A 108 -3.01 -8.99 -9.82
N ILE A 109 -2.60 -7.87 -9.24
CA ILE A 109 -3.51 -6.81 -8.77
C ILE A 109 -3.92 -5.80 -9.86
N LYS A 110 -3.64 -6.07 -11.13
CA LYS A 110 -4.08 -5.19 -12.23
C LYS A 110 -5.60 -5.19 -12.32
N TYR A 111 -6.22 -4.01 -12.35
CA TYR A 111 -7.68 -3.88 -12.45
C TYR A 111 -8.30 -4.65 -13.63
N SER A 112 -7.57 -4.78 -14.75
CA SER A 112 -8.01 -5.56 -15.92
C SER A 112 -8.17 -7.06 -15.67
N ASN A 113 -7.64 -7.60 -14.57
CA ASN A 113 -7.76 -9.00 -14.22
C ASN A 113 -9.11 -9.33 -13.54
N PHE A 114 -9.93 -8.31 -13.24
CA PHE A 114 -11.15 -8.46 -12.45
C PHE A 114 -12.35 -7.93 -13.23
N PHE A 115 -13.47 -8.67 -13.19
CA PHE A 115 -14.68 -8.29 -13.93
C PHE A 115 -15.39 -7.10 -13.31
N ASN A 116 -15.27 -6.91 -11.98
CA ASN A 116 -15.89 -5.80 -11.27
C ASN A 116 -15.10 -5.42 -10.00
N ALA A 117 -15.52 -4.31 -9.39
CA ALA A 117 -14.87 -3.74 -8.21
C ALA A 117 -14.95 -4.64 -6.97
N ASP A 118 -16.03 -5.41 -6.83
CA ASP A 118 -16.25 -6.29 -5.68
C ASP A 118 -15.27 -7.48 -5.70
N GLN A 119 -15.10 -8.11 -6.86
CA GLN A 119 -14.10 -9.16 -7.05
C GLN A 119 -12.67 -8.66 -6.80
N TYR A 120 -12.35 -7.45 -7.27
CA TYR A 120 -11.07 -6.83 -6.99
C TYR A 120 -10.87 -6.62 -5.48
N ALA A 121 -11.86 -6.06 -4.79
CA ALA A 121 -11.78 -5.80 -3.35
C ALA A 121 -11.60 -7.10 -2.55
N ILE A 122 -12.44 -8.11 -2.80
CA ILE A 122 -12.37 -9.41 -2.12
C ILE A 122 -10.99 -10.06 -2.32
N TYR A 123 -10.47 -10.05 -3.55
CA TYR A 123 -9.16 -10.63 -3.84
C TYR A 123 -8.03 -9.97 -3.04
N ILE A 124 -8.03 -8.63 -2.97
CA ILE A 124 -7.02 -7.90 -2.20
C ILE A 124 -7.17 -8.20 -0.71
N GLU A 125 -8.40 -8.26 -0.18
CA GLU A 125 -8.64 -8.58 1.23
C GLU A 125 -8.17 -9.99 1.62
N GLU A 126 -8.46 -10.99 0.80
CA GLU A 126 -7.99 -12.37 1.02
C GLU A 126 -6.45 -12.45 1.00
N ALA A 127 -5.82 -11.72 0.08
CA ALA A 127 -4.38 -11.64 0.01
C ALA A 127 -3.79 -10.93 1.25
N GLU A 128 -4.34 -9.78 1.65
CA GLU A 128 -3.91 -9.06 2.85
C GLU A 128 -4.13 -9.87 4.14
N HIS A 129 -5.15 -10.73 4.21
CA HIS A 129 -5.33 -11.63 5.36
C HIS A 129 -4.18 -12.64 5.51
N LYS A 130 -3.69 -13.19 4.39
CA LYS A 130 -2.50 -14.07 4.42
C LYS A 130 -1.28 -13.31 4.93
N SER A 131 -1.10 -12.05 4.49
CA SER A 131 -0.06 -11.17 5.00
C SER A 131 -0.23 -10.89 6.50
N PHE A 132 -1.46 -10.66 6.96
CA PHE A 132 -1.79 -10.41 8.35
C PHE A 132 -1.40 -11.58 9.26
N LYS A 133 -1.79 -12.82 8.91
CA LYS A 133 -1.44 -14.00 9.71
C LYS A 133 0.07 -14.10 9.90
N LYS A 134 0.83 -13.91 8.81
CA LYS A 134 2.29 -13.89 8.85
C LYS A 134 2.85 -12.74 9.68
N ALA A 135 2.31 -11.53 9.52
CA ALA A 135 2.70 -10.35 10.28
C ALA A 135 2.49 -10.54 11.78
N SER A 136 1.36 -11.12 12.18
CA SER A 136 1.04 -11.45 13.57
C SER A 136 2.06 -12.42 14.17
N SER A 137 2.47 -13.46 13.43
CA SER A 137 3.52 -14.38 13.87
C SER A 137 4.88 -13.68 14.05
N LEU A 138 5.29 -12.84 13.09
CA LEU A 138 6.55 -12.09 13.16
C LEU A 138 6.57 -11.09 14.31
N TYR A 139 5.47 -10.35 14.50
CA TYR A 139 5.35 -9.39 15.58
C TYR A 139 5.38 -10.07 16.95
N THR A 140 4.71 -11.23 17.07
CA THR A 140 4.72 -12.03 18.30
C THR A 140 6.14 -12.51 18.64
N ASP A 141 6.90 -13.01 17.67
CA ASP A 141 8.31 -13.37 17.88
C ASP A 141 9.15 -12.18 18.37
N LEU A 142 8.97 -10.99 17.77
CA LEU A 142 9.67 -9.78 18.21
C LEU A 142 9.34 -9.37 19.64
N VAL A 143 8.06 -9.46 20.05
CA VAL A 143 7.62 -9.17 21.42
C VAL A 143 8.32 -10.11 22.40
N PHE A 144 8.31 -11.42 22.13
CA PHE A 144 8.92 -12.40 23.03
C PHE A 144 10.45 -12.26 23.14
N ARG A 145 11.11 -11.84 22.05
CA ARG A 145 12.56 -11.58 22.04
C ARG A 145 12.93 -10.26 22.70
N ASN A 146 12.03 -9.29 22.75
CA ASN A 146 12.31 -7.93 23.22
C ASN A 146 11.30 -7.43 24.27
N PRO A 147 11.05 -8.16 25.37
CA PRO A 147 10.01 -7.85 26.35
C PRO A 147 10.23 -6.52 27.10
N GLN A 148 11.45 -5.99 27.07
CA GLN A 148 11.82 -4.70 27.69
C GLN A 148 11.57 -3.51 26.75
N SER A 149 11.53 -3.73 25.44
CA SER A 149 11.37 -2.69 24.42
C SER A 149 9.99 -2.68 23.79
N LEU A 150 9.27 -3.80 23.88
CA LEU A 150 7.91 -3.97 23.41
C LEU A 150 7.03 -4.43 24.56
N LEU A 151 5.89 -3.76 24.74
CA LEU A 151 4.89 -4.20 25.70
C LEU A 151 4.35 -5.56 25.27
N ILE A 152 4.41 -6.53 26.18
CA ILE A 152 3.77 -7.83 25.98
C ILE A 152 2.26 -7.57 25.94
N PRO A 153 1.55 -7.99 24.86
CA PRO A 153 0.12 -7.84 24.79
C PRO A 153 -0.55 -8.50 25.99
N ASN A 154 -1.53 -7.84 26.58
CA ASN A 154 -2.32 -8.42 27.66
C ASN A 154 -3.23 -9.54 27.13
N GLY A 155 -3.87 -10.30 28.03
CA GLY A 155 -4.71 -11.44 27.65
C GLY A 155 -5.83 -11.10 26.67
N ILE A 156 -6.43 -9.91 26.77
CA ILE A 156 -7.50 -9.44 25.88
C ILE A 156 -6.94 -9.11 24.50
N GLU A 157 -5.79 -8.46 24.42
CA GLU A 157 -5.13 -8.14 23.15
C GLU A 157 -4.67 -9.41 22.43
N LEU A 158 -4.19 -10.41 23.17
CA LEU A 158 -3.89 -11.74 22.63
C LEU A 158 -5.14 -12.44 22.11
N GLU A 159 -6.25 -12.38 22.85
CA GLU A 159 -7.52 -12.97 22.44
C GLU A 159 -8.06 -12.30 21.16
N GLN A 160 -8.01 -10.97 21.07
CA GLN A 160 -8.38 -10.23 19.86
C GLN A 160 -7.48 -10.58 18.67
N LEU A 161 -6.17 -10.69 18.89
CA LEU A 161 -5.22 -11.12 17.86
C LEU A 161 -5.53 -12.55 17.39
N MET A 162 -5.81 -13.47 18.33
CA MET A 162 -6.16 -14.86 18.04
C MET A 162 -7.50 -14.99 17.33
N MET A 163 -8.49 -14.16 17.68
CA MET A 163 -9.74 -14.05 16.92
C MET A 163 -9.41 -13.68 15.47
N LEU A 164 -8.76 -12.54 15.22
CA LEU A 164 -8.43 -12.10 13.85
C LEU A 164 -7.54 -13.09 13.08
N TYR A 165 -6.67 -13.83 13.78
CA TYR A 165 -5.79 -14.83 13.20
C TYR A 165 -6.54 -16.10 12.75
N ASN A 166 -7.49 -16.56 13.56
CA ASN A 166 -8.28 -17.76 13.32
C ASN A 166 -9.59 -17.50 12.55
N ASP A 167 -9.99 -16.24 12.40
CA ASP A 167 -11.27 -15.85 11.83
C ASP A 167 -11.29 -15.98 10.30
N GLU A 168 -12.09 -16.91 9.80
CA GLU A 168 -12.45 -17.02 8.38
C GLU A 168 -13.41 -15.91 7.91
N THR A 169 -13.95 -15.10 8.84
CA THR A 169 -14.79 -13.93 8.57
C THR A 169 -14.02 -12.60 8.53
N TYR A 170 -12.68 -12.63 8.42
CA TYR A 170 -11.83 -11.44 8.23
C TYR A 170 -12.37 -10.45 7.17
N LEU A 171 -13.00 -10.96 6.11
CA LEU A 171 -13.70 -10.16 5.10
C LEU A 171 -14.78 -9.23 5.70
N SER A 172 -15.48 -9.66 6.75
CA SER A 172 -16.47 -8.87 7.49
C SER A 172 -15.81 -7.77 8.35
N TYR A 173 -14.67 -8.07 8.99
CA TYR A 173 -13.90 -7.09 9.75
C TYR A 173 -13.33 -5.98 8.85
N VAL A 174 -12.80 -6.32 7.67
CA VAL A 174 -12.19 -5.35 6.74
C VAL A 174 -13.25 -4.48 6.03
N LYS A 175 -14.43 -5.04 5.74
CA LYS A 175 -15.62 -4.28 5.30
C LYS A 175 -16.02 -3.20 6.29
N ASN A 176 -15.98 -3.49 7.59
CA ASN A 176 -16.33 -2.54 8.63
C ASN A 176 -15.25 -1.48 8.92
N ASN A 177 -14.00 -1.72 8.52
CA ASN A 177 -12.87 -0.78 8.70
C ASN A 177 -12.57 0.09 7.46
N GLY A 178 -13.41 0.05 6.43
CA GLY A 178 -13.36 0.97 5.28
C GLY A 178 -12.28 0.68 4.22
N HIS A 179 -11.55 -0.42 4.35
CA HIS A 179 -10.57 -0.88 3.35
C HIS A 179 -11.27 -1.41 2.09
N TYR A 180 -12.34 -2.20 2.25
CA TYR A 180 -13.19 -2.66 1.16
C TYR A 180 -13.64 -1.51 0.23
N TYR A 181 -14.29 -0.48 0.81
CA TYR A 181 -14.80 0.65 0.05
C TYR A 181 -13.68 1.43 -0.67
N ARG A 182 -12.49 1.52 -0.05
CA ARG A 182 -11.32 2.11 -0.71
C ARG A 182 -10.91 1.32 -1.96
N TYR A 183 -10.91 -0.01 -1.91
CA TYR A 183 -10.57 -0.85 -3.07
C TYR A 183 -11.60 -0.72 -4.18
N VAL A 184 -12.88 -0.68 -3.81
CA VAL A 184 -13.99 -0.43 -4.74
C VAL A 184 -13.85 0.93 -5.42
N ASP A 185 -13.65 2.00 -4.64
CA ASP A 185 -13.47 3.37 -5.15
C ASP A 185 -12.26 3.49 -6.07
N ALA A 186 -11.14 2.84 -5.71
CA ALA A 186 -9.92 2.83 -6.51
C ALA A 186 -10.14 2.12 -7.86
N TYR A 187 -10.81 0.96 -7.84
CA TYR A 187 -11.17 0.22 -9.06
C TYR A 187 -12.08 1.08 -9.96
N ASN A 188 -13.17 1.62 -9.41
CA ASN A 188 -14.12 2.43 -10.17
C ASN A 188 -13.44 3.67 -10.76
N SER A 189 -12.61 4.36 -9.97
CA SER A 189 -11.86 5.52 -10.45
C SER A 189 -10.89 5.17 -11.58
N ALA A 190 -10.23 4.01 -11.52
CA ALA A 190 -9.29 3.58 -12.55
C ALA A 190 -9.99 3.10 -13.83
N MET A 191 -11.12 2.41 -13.70
CA MET A 191 -11.89 1.89 -14.83
C MET A 191 -12.72 2.97 -15.51
N ASN A 192 -13.24 3.96 -14.77
CA ASN A 192 -13.95 5.11 -15.34
C ASN A 192 -13.00 6.11 -16.04
N LYS A 193 -11.72 6.15 -15.65
CA LYS A 193 -10.67 6.91 -16.37
C LYS A 193 -10.20 6.25 -17.66
N ARG A 194 -10.60 5.00 -17.91
CA ARG A 194 -10.45 4.43 -19.25
C ARG A 194 -11.56 5.04 -20.09
N ASP A 195 -11.25 6.14 -20.78
CA ASP A 195 -12.09 6.65 -21.85
C ASP A 195 -12.60 5.47 -22.66
N SER A 196 -13.91 5.30 -22.71
CA SER A 196 -14.53 4.42 -23.69
C SER A 196 -13.95 4.82 -25.05
N PHE A 197 -13.45 3.85 -25.80
CA PHE A 197 -13.00 4.08 -27.18
C PHE A 197 -14.13 4.75 -28.01
N PHE A 198 -15.39 4.61 -27.59
CA PHE A 198 -16.57 5.24 -28.18
C PHE A 198 -16.86 6.68 -27.69
N THR A 199 -16.29 7.17 -26.58
CA THR A 199 -16.51 8.56 -26.13
C THR A 199 -15.55 9.56 -26.74
N ARG A 200 -14.50 9.14 -27.47
CA ARG A 200 -13.57 10.06 -28.15
C ARG A 200 -14.07 10.63 -29.48
N GLN A 201 -15.25 10.26 -29.98
CA GLN A 201 -15.71 10.69 -31.31
C GLN A 201 -16.62 11.93 -31.35
N ASN A 202 -17.00 12.55 -30.23
CA ASN A 202 -18.04 13.60 -30.25
C ASN A 202 -17.67 15.00 -29.73
N GLU A 203 -16.39 15.35 -29.61
CA GLU A 203 -16.01 16.71 -29.15
C GLU A 203 -15.41 17.64 -30.24
N ASN A 204 -15.28 17.19 -31.50
CA ASN A 204 -14.72 18.04 -32.57
C ASN A 204 -15.71 18.51 -33.65
N ASN A 205 -17.03 18.27 -33.53
CA ASN A 205 -18.01 18.67 -34.55
C ASN A 205 -19.16 19.57 -34.04
N LEU A 206 -18.93 20.36 -32.98
CA LEU A 206 -19.82 21.46 -32.61
C LEU A 206 -19.04 22.79 -32.55
N LYS A 207 -18.38 23.14 -33.65
CA LYS A 207 -18.12 24.54 -33.97
C LYS A 207 -19.03 24.93 -35.12
N GLY A 208 -19.91 25.89 -34.82
CA GLY A 208 -21.07 26.25 -35.61
C GLY A 208 -20.72 26.72 -37.02
N ASN A 209 -21.52 26.25 -37.98
CA ASN A 209 -21.79 27.03 -39.17
C ASN A 209 -22.75 28.14 -38.79
N HIS A 210 -22.17 29.31 -38.49
CA HIS A 210 -22.86 30.59 -38.56
C HIS A 210 -23.42 30.76 -39.98
N TYR A 211 -24.74 30.79 -40.11
CA TYR A 211 -25.39 31.37 -41.28
C TYR A 211 -25.32 32.89 -41.14
N ASP A 212 -24.40 33.52 -41.87
CA ASP A 212 -24.39 34.96 -42.09
C ASP A 212 -25.45 35.32 -43.14
N ASN A 213 -26.59 35.79 -42.65
CA ASN A 213 -27.58 36.52 -43.46
C ASN A 213 -27.24 38.02 -43.42
N ASN A 214 -26.64 38.54 -44.50
CA ASN A 214 -26.98 39.81 -45.16
C ASN A 214 -25.77 40.41 -45.89
N SER A 215 -25.80 40.40 -47.22
CA SER A 215 -25.47 41.61 -47.99
C SER A 215 -26.22 41.62 -49.32
N LEU A 216 -26.97 42.70 -49.52
CA LEU A 216 -27.68 43.08 -50.74
C LEU A 216 -26.72 43.47 -51.87
N GLN A 217 -27.07 43.12 -53.12
CA GLN A 217 -27.01 43.97 -54.34
C GLN A 217 -27.62 43.17 -55.51
N LYS A 218 -28.81 43.51 -56.06
CA LYS A 218 -29.04 44.40 -57.24
C LYS A 218 -27.98 44.18 -58.35
N SER A 219 -28.28 43.88 -59.63
CA SER A 219 -29.44 44.19 -60.48
C SER A 219 -29.23 43.70 -61.94
N PHE A 220 -30.32 43.67 -62.73
CA PHE A 220 -30.43 43.62 -64.22
C PHE A 220 -29.98 42.29 -64.87
N TYR A 221 -30.73 41.60 -65.73
CA TYR A 221 -31.79 41.95 -66.69
C TYR A 221 -32.96 40.96 -66.62
#